data_AF-A0A379AIC5-F1
#
_entry.id   AF-A0A379AIC5-F1
#
_cell.length_a   1.000
_cell.length_b   1.000
_cell.length_c   1.000
_cell.angle_alpha   90.00
_cell.angle_beta   90.00
_cell.angle_gamma   90.00
#
_symmetry.space_group_name_H-M   'P 1'
#
loop_
_entity.id
_entity.type
_entity.pdbx_description
1 polymer ?
#
loop_
_entity_poly.entity_id
_entity_poly.type
_entity_poly.pdbx_seq_one_letter_code
_entity_poly.pdbx_strand_id
1 'polypeptide(L)'
;MKIFLDASPEERAQRRMLQLQDNGFNVNFDRLLAEIKERDDRDRNRAIAPLVAAGDALVLDSTEMSIDQVIEKALQYARDKLGITA
;
A
#
# COMPACT_ATOMS: atom_id res chain seq x y z
N MET A 1 -11.88 -6.13 -12.35
CA MET A 1 -10.49 -5.67 -12.13
C MET A 1 -10.23 -5.67 -10.63
N LYS A 2 -9.10 -6.20 -10.17
CA LYS A 2 -8.68 -6.16 -8.76
C LYS A 2 -7.23 -5.70 -8.68
N ILE A 3 -6.90 -4.82 -7.74
CA ILE A 3 -5.54 -4.33 -7.50
C ILE A 3 -5.23 -4.58 -6.02
N PHE A 4 -4.09 -5.19 -5.76
CA PHE A 4 -3.51 -5.36 -4.44
C PHE A 4 -2.31 -4.41 -4.32
N LEU A 5 -2.52 -3.27 -3.66
CA LEU A 5 -1.48 -2.26 -3.46
C LEU A 5 -0.66 -2.61 -2.23
N ASP A 6 0.66 -2.73 -2.39
CA ASP A 6 1.59 -2.99 -1.29
C ASP A 6 2.76 -1.99 -1.32
N ALA A 7 3.53 -1.98 -0.22
CA ALA A 7 4.81 -1.29 -0.10
C ALA A 7 5.56 -1.84 1.11
N SER A 8 6.88 -1.67 1.14
CA SER A 8 7.68 -2.05 2.31
C SER A 8 7.15 -1.39 3.60
N PRO A 9 7.18 -2.11 4.74
CA PRO A 9 6.80 -1.53 6.03
C PRO A 9 7.59 -0.25 6.36
N GLU A 10 8.86 -0.22 5.99
CA GLU A 10 9.78 0.91 6.19
C GLU A 10 9.31 2.15 5.43
N GLU A 11 8.97 2.01 4.15
CA GLU A 11 8.46 3.11 3.32
C GLU A 11 7.11 3.61 3.85
N ARG A 12 6.22 2.68 4.26
CA ARG A 12 4.93 3.06 4.86
C ARG A 12 5.11 3.79 6.18
N ALA A 13 6.06 3.39 7.02
CA ALA A 13 6.39 4.08 8.26
C ALA A 13 6.95 5.48 7.98
N GLN A 14 7.84 5.62 6.99
CA GLN A 14 8.40 6.92 6.60
C GLN A 14 7.32 7.87 6.10
N ARG A 15 6.45 7.43 5.17
CA ARG A 15 5.32 8.23 4.67
C ARG A 15 4.39 8.66 5.81
N ARG A 16 4.08 7.75 6.74
CA ARG A 16 3.23 8.05 7.89
C ARG A 16 3.88 9.06 8.84
N MET A 17 5.19 8.94 9.08
CA MET A 17 5.95 9.88 9.90
C MET A 17 5.90 11.29 9.30
N LEU A 18 6.20 11.44 8.01
CA LEU A 18 6.15 12.73 7.32
C LEU A 18 4.76 13.36 7.42
N GLN A 19 3.70 12.59 7.18
CA GLN A 19 2.32 13.07 7.34
C GLN A 19 2.00 13.55 8.77
N LEU A 20 2.50 12.86 9.79
CA LEU A 20 2.25 13.26 11.18
C LEU A 20 3.06 14.51 11.56
N GLN A 21 4.30 14.63 11.06
CA GLN A 21 5.12 15.82 11.24
C GLN A 21 4.52 17.05 10.57
N ASP A 22 4.00 16.92 9.34
CA ASP A 22 3.29 17.99 8.63
C ASP A 22 2.05 18.47 9.40
N ASN A 23 1.42 17.58 10.17
CA ASN A 23 0.30 17.90 11.06
C ASN A 23 0.72 18.38 12.46
N GLY A 24 2.01 18.62 12.69
CA GLY A 24 2.55 19.15 13.95
C GLY A 24 2.75 18.12 15.07
N PHE A 25 2.69 16.82 14.76
CA PHE A 25 2.95 15.76 15.74
C PHE A 25 4.42 15.32 15.72
N ASN A 26 5.01 15.17 16.91
CA ASN A 26 6.32 14.54 17.04
C ASN A 26 6.14 13.03 17.24
N VAL A 27 6.73 12.24 16.35
CA VAL A 27 6.57 10.78 16.31
C VAL A 27 7.91 10.08 16.11
N ASN A 28 8.03 8.88 16.67
CA ASN A 28 9.23 8.05 16.57
C ASN A 28 9.07 7.02 15.44
N PHE A 29 10.06 6.96 14.54
CA PHE A 29 10.05 6.05 13.39
C PHE A 29 9.99 4.57 13.80
N ASP A 30 10.84 4.13 14.72
CA ASP A 30 10.91 2.73 15.16
C ASP A 30 9.58 2.25 15.75
N ARG A 31 8.91 3.13 16.50
CA ARG A 31 7.57 2.87 17.03
C ARG A 31 6.55 2.71 15.91
N LEU A 32 6.52 3.62 14.93
CA LEU A 32 5.60 3.53 13.80
C LEU A 32 5.84 2.27 12.96
N LEU A 33 7.11 1.91 12.74
CA LEU A 33 7.49 0.70 12.02
C LEU A 33 7.01 -0.56 12.75
N ALA A 34 7.20 -0.62 14.07
CA ALA A 34 6.72 -1.74 14.88
C ALA A 34 5.19 -1.87 14.84
N GLU A 35 4.47 -0.76 15.02
CA GLU A 35 3.00 -0.73 14.94
C GLU A 35 2.48 -1.19 13.56
N ILE A 36 3.16 -0.79 12.48
CA ILE A 36 2.83 -1.20 11.12
C ILE A 36 3.07 -2.70 10.92
N LYS A 37 4.24 -3.22 11.32
CA LYS A 37 4.58 -4.65 11.19
C LYS A 37 3.62 -5.53 11.97
N GLU A 38 3.34 -5.16 13.22
CA GLU A 38 2.41 -5.91 14.08
C GLU A 38 1.00 -5.96 13.46
N ARG A 39 0.52 -4.82 12.91
CA ARG A 39 -0.77 -4.77 12.23
C ARG A 39 -0.78 -5.64 10.98
N ASP A 40 0.24 -5.57 10.15
CA ASP A 40 0.33 -6.34 8.92
C ASP A 40 0.39 -7.84 9.21
N ASP A 41 1.16 -8.27 10.22
CA ASP A 41 1.22 -9.65 10.65
C ASP A 41 -0.14 -10.14 11.16
N ARG A 42 -0.84 -9.32 11.94
CA ARG A 42 -2.20 -9.63 12.41
C ARG A 42 -3.19 -9.74 11.26
N ASP A 43 -3.14 -8.81 10.30
CA ASP A 43 -4.04 -8.79 9.16
C ASP A 43 -3.78 -9.93 8.17
N ARG A 44 -2.52 -10.33 7.98
CA ARG A 44 -2.13 -11.47 7.13
C ARG A 44 -2.49 -12.82 7.76
N ASN A 45 -2.38 -12.94 9.09
CA ASN A 45 -2.56 -14.21 9.80
C ASN A 45 -3.96 -14.40 10.44
N ARG A 46 -4.87 -13.44 10.32
CA ARG A 46 -6.23 -13.58 10.88
C ARG A 46 -6.97 -14.75 10.25
N ALA A 47 -7.69 -15.53 11.07
CA ALA A 47 -8.42 -16.71 10.62
C ALA A 47 -9.58 -16.40 9.66
N ILE A 48 -10.15 -15.18 9.74
CA ILE A 48 -11.30 -14.75 8.94
C ILE A 48 -10.86 -13.63 8.00
N ALA A 49 -11.03 -13.85 6.70
CA ALA A 49 -10.72 -12.91 5.62
C ALA A 49 -9.28 -12.36 5.66
N PRO A 50 -8.22 -13.18 5.71
CA PRO A 50 -6.84 -12.71 5.80
C PRO A 50 -6.46 -11.74 4.66
N LEU A 51 -5.54 -10.82 4.93
CA LEU A 51 -4.99 -9.90 3.94
C LEU A 51 -4.10 -10.67 2.96
N VAL A 52 -4.70 -11.16 1.89
CA VAL A 52 -4.02 -11.91 0.82
C VAL A 52 -4.46 -11.35 -0.53
N ALA A 53 -3.51 -11.25 -1.47
CA ALA A 53 -3.83 -10.90 -2.84
C ALA A 53 -4.75 -11.96 -3.47
N ALA A 54 -5.84 -11.54 -4.11
CA ALA A 54 -6.66 -12.46 -4.88
C ALA A 54 -5.85 -12.99 -6.08
N GLY A 55 -6.10 -14.24 -6.50
CA GLY A 55 -5.32 -14.88 -7.58
C GLY A 55 -5.38 -14.15 -8.93
N ASP A 56 -6.40 -13.32 -9.16
CA ASP A 56 -6.59 -12.48 -10.34
C ASP A 56 -6.29 -10.98 -10.09
N ALA A 57 -5.70 -10.63 -8.94
CA ALA A 57 -5.33 -9.27 -8.61
C ALA A 57 -4.00 -8.86 -9.23
N LEU A 58 -3.92 -7.63 -9.72
CA LEU A 58 -2.64 -6.99 -10.00
C LEU A 58 -1.99 -6.62 -8.66
N VAL A 59 -0.85 -7.24 -8.34
CA VAL A 59 -0.01 -6.79 -7.22
C VAL A 59 0.79 -5.58 -7.68
N LEU A 60 0.56 -4.43 -7.04
CA LEU A 60 1.22 -3.17 -7.34
C LEU A 60 2.06 -2.78 -6.12
N ASP A 61 3.37 -3.00 -6.21
CA ASP A 61 4.33 -2.52 -5.21
C ASP A 61 4.65 -1.05 -5.47
N SER A 62 4.35 -0.20 -4.48
CA SER A 62 4.54 1.25 -4.53
C SER A 62 5.75 1.73 -3.73
N THR A 63 6.65 0.84 -3.30
CA THR A 63 7.81 1.18 -2.46
C THR A 63 8.65 2.30 -3.08
N GLU A 64 8.96 2.19 -4.38
CA GLU A 64 9.78 3.17 -5.11
C GLU A 64 8.96 3.98 -6.13
N MET A 65 7.63 4.02 -5.97
CA MET A 65 6.74 4.71 -6.90
C MET A 65 6.20 6.01 -6.29
N SER A 66 6.17 7.07 -7.10
CA SER A 66 5.41 8.28 -6.77
C SER A 66 3.90 8.02 -6.85
N ILE A 67 3.12 8.91 -6.24
CA ILE A 67 1.65 8.85 -6.30
C ILE A 67 1.17 8.84 -7.77
N ASP A 68 1.75 9.70 -8.61
CA ASP A 68 1.37 9.80 -10.02
C ASP A 68 1.67 8.50 -10.79
N GLN A 69 2.82 7.88 -10.54
CA GLN A 69 3.17 6.60 -11.15
C GLN A 69 2.23 5.47 -10.71
N VAL A 70 1.83 5.45 -9.44
CA VAL A 70 0.85 4.47 -8.93
C VAL A 70 -0.50 4.67 -9.62
N ILE A 71 -0.96 5.92 -9.73
CA ILE A 71 -2.22 6.27 -10.40
C ILE A 71 -2.18 5.86 -11.88
N GLU A 72 -1.12 6.23 -12.60
CA GLU A 72 -0.95 5.91 -14.01
C GLU A 72 -1.01 4.39 -14.24
N LYS A 73 -0.24 3.62 -13.46
CA LYS A 73 -0.19 2.16 -13.57
C LYS A 73 -1.54 1.51 -13.23
N ALA A 74 -2.24 2.00 -12.21
CA ALA A 74 -3.56 1.52 -11.84
C ALA A 74 -4.62 1.83 -12.91
N LEU A 75 -4.59 3.04 -13.49
CA LEU A 75 -5.50 3.44 -14.56
C LEU A 75 -5.22 2.68 -15.85
N GLN A 76 -3.96 2.46 -16.19
CA GLN A 76 -3.59 1.68 -17.36
C GLN A 76 -4.12 0.24 -17.25
N TYR A 77 -3.90 -0.41 -16.11
CA TYR A 77 -4.45 -1.74 -15.85
C TYR A 77 -5.98 -1.78 -15.93
N ALA A 78 -6.65 -0.71 -15.47
CA ALA A 78 -8.10 -0.58 -15.58
C ALA A 78 -8.58 -0.51 -17.02
N ARG A 79 -7.95 0.33 -17.84
CA ARG A 79 -8.26 0.47 -19.27
C ARG A 79 -8.07 -0.86 -20.00
N ASP A 80 -6.94 -1.52 -19.77
CA ASP A 80 -6.60 -2.80 -20.40
C ASP A 80 -7.62 -3.90 -20.04
N LYS A 81 -8.02 -3.97 -18.76
CA LYS A 81 -9.01 -4.97 -18.30
C LYS A 81 -10.44 -4.67 -18.71
N LEU A 82 -10.80 -3.41 -18.92
CA LEU A 82 -12.16 -3.00 -19.27
C LEU A 82 -12.34 -2.79 -20.78
N GLY A 83 -11.27 -2.92 -21.58
CA GLY A 83 -11.33 -2.69 -23.03
C GLY A 83 -11.62 -1.24 -23.41
N ILE A 84 -11.33 -0.29 -22.50
CA ILE A 84 -11.54 1.14 -22.73
C ILE A 84 -10.25 1.68 -23.34
N THR A 85 -10.08 1.52 -24.65
CA THR A 85 -9.11 2.29 -25.42
C THR A 85 -9.63 3.72 -25.57
N ALA A 86 -8.81 4.69 -25.20
CA ALA A 86 -9.05 6.10 -25.50
C ALA A 86 -8.90 6.37 -27.01
#